data_AF-A0A8D8GFP6-F1
#
_entry.id   AF-A0A8D8GFP6-F1
#
_cell.length_a   1.000
_cell.length_b   1.000
_cell.length_c   1.000
_cell.angle_alpha   90.00
_cell.angle_beta   90.00
_cell.angle_gamma   90.00
#
_symmetry.space_group_name_H-M   'P 1'
#
loop_
_entity.id
_entity.type
_entity.pdbx_description
1 polymer ?
#
loop_
_entity_poly.entity_id
_entity_poly.type
_entity_poly.pdbx_seq_one_letter_code
_entity_poly.pdbx_strand_id
1 'polypeptide(L)'
;MLAGLIVFGVIGHLAHVTNSPDLSKVVRGGGGLAFITYPDAIAKFTFWPQFFAVAFFLMLFVLGIGSIVGMATTIMTVIRDRFPHLKPLLVAIGIAIAGFGIGIIYTTPGGQYLLDFLDFYGASFVALVLAVFEIITFSWIYGVGRLCRDI
;
A
#
# COMPACT_ATOMS: atom_id res chain seq x y z
N MET A 1 8.65 -9.72 -7.70
CA MET A 1 9.32 -11.03 -7.84
C MET A 1 10.36 -11.26 -6.74
N LEU A 2 11.38 -10.39 -6.58
CA LEU A 2 12.39 -10.52 -5.51
C LEU A 2 11.80 -10.54 -4.10
N ALA A 3 10.85 -9.63 -3.81
CA ALA A 3 10.15 -9.62 -2.52
C ALA A 3 9.46 -10.96 -2.23
N GLY A 4 8.82 -11.58 -3.22
CA GLY A 4 8.17 -12.89 -3.05
C GLY A 4 9.16 -14.00 -2.68
N LEU A 5 10.33 -14.05 -3.34
CA LEU A 5 11.38 -15.01 -2.99
C LEU A 5 11.86 -14.83 -1.55
N ILE A 6 12.05 -13.59 -1.11
CA ILE A 6 12.46 -13.26 0.26
C ILE A 6 11.35 -13.64 1.26
N VAL A 7 10.08 -13.33 0.96
CA VAL A 7 8.92 -13.66 1.80
C VAL A 7 8.80 -15.17 1.99
N PHE A 8 8.76 -15.93 0.90
CA PHE A 8 8.64 -17.38 0.97
C PHE A 8 9.87 -18.05 1.60
N GLY A 9 11.08 -17.49 1.40
CA GLY A 9 12.29 -17.96 2.05
C GLY A 9 12.25 -17.82 3.58
N VAL A 10 11.85 -16.64 4.09
CA VAL A 10 11.76 -16.36 5.53
C VAL A 10 10.65 -17.20 6.18
N ILE A 11 9.50 -17.32 5.54
CA ILE A 11 8.36 -18.11 6.06
C ILE A 11 8.69 -19.61 6.02
N GLY A 12 9.38 -20.08 4.97
CA GLY A 12 9.85 -21.46 4.88
C GLY A 12 10.83 -21.82 6.01
N HIS A 13 11.75 -20.92 6.34
CA HIS A 13 12.62 -21.07 7.50
C HIS A 13 11.83 -21.12 8.82
N LEU A 14 10.84 -20.22 8.98
CA LEU A 14 9.97 -20.20 10.15
C LEU A 14 9.18 -21.51 10.33
N ALA A 15 8.64 -22.08 9.25
CA ALA A 15 7.92 -23.35 9.27
C ALA A 15 8.84 -24.52 9.70
N HIS A 16 10.07 -24.55 9.17
CA HIS A 16 11.08 -25.55 9.52
C HIS A 16 11.48 -25.49 11.00
N VAL A 17 11.71 -24.29 11.55
CA VAL A 17 12.11 -24.12 12.96
C VAL A 17 10.97 -24.40 13.94
N THR A 18 9.72 -24.20 13.54
CA THR A 18 8.54 -24.33 14.42
C THR A 18 7.95 -25.75 14.41
N ASN A 19 8.44 -26.67 13.56
CA ASN A 19 7.84 -28.00 13.35
C ASN A 19 6.32 -27.94 13.04
N SER A 20 5.86 -26.84 12.43
CA SER A 20 4.48 -26.66 12.01
C SER A 20 4.40 -26.88 10.50
N PRO A 21 3.92 -28.05 10.02
CA PRO A 21 3.87 -28.37 8.60
C PRO A 21 2.80 -27.56 7.83
N ASP A 22 1.83 -26.97 8.54
CA ASP A 22 0.77 -26.16 7.93
C ASP A 22 1.23 -24.72 7.67
N LEU A 23 1.70 -24.45 6.45
CA LEU A 23 1.98 -23.09 5.97
C LEU A 23 0.74 -22.18 6.09
N SER A 24 -0.46 -22.75 5.94
CA SER A 24 -1.73 -22.02 6.00
C SER A 24 -2.07 -21.46 7.39
N LYS A 25 -1.47 -22.00 8.46
CA LYS A 25 -1.60 -21.45 9.83
C LYS A 25 -0.62 -20.31 10.10
N VAL A 26 0.49 -20.30 9.37
CA VAL A 26 1.60 -19.35 9.56
C VAL A 26 1.44 -18.13 8.67
N VAL A 27 0.81 -18.27 7.49
CA VAL A 27 0.60 -17.18 6.53
C VAL A 27 -0.77 -16.54 6.75
N ARG A 28 -0.81 -15.39 7.42
CA ARG A 28 -1.98 -14.50 7.39
C ARG A 28 -1.81 -13.53 6.23
N GLY A 29 -2.81 -13.41 5.35
CA GLY A 29 -2.77 -12.47 4.23
C GLY A 29 -2.76 -11.00 4.69
N GLY A 30 -2.39 -10.10 3.77
CA GLY A 30 -2.44 -8.65 4.01
C GLY A 30 -1.52 -8.17 5.14
N GLY A 31 -2.03 -7.26 5.98
CA GLY A 31 -1.28 -6.69 7.11
C GLY A 31 -0.84 -7.73 8.15
N GLY A 32 -1.58 -8.83 8.29
CA GLY A 32 -1.23 -9.91 9.22
C GLY A 32 0.11 -10.58 8.89
N LEU A 33 0.50 -10.63 7.61
CA LEU A 33 1.78 -11.19 7.20
C LEU A 33 2.93 -10.37 7.77
N ALA A 34 2.89 -9.05 7.51
CA ALA A 34 3.96 -8.12 7.84
C ALA A 34 4.07 -7.84 9.34
N PHE A 35 2.95 -7.82 10.07
CA PHE A 35 2.93 -7.41 11.48
C PHE A 35 2.80 -8.56 12.49
N ILE A 36 2.57 -9.80 12.03
CA ILE A 36 2.49 -10.98 12.92
C ILE A 36 3.53 -12.02 12.48
N THR A 37 3.39 -12.56 11.26
CA THR A 37 4.24 -13.67 10.79
C THR A 37 5.71 -13.28 10.68
N TYR A 38 6.01 -12.07 10.19
CA TYR A 38 7.38 -11.59 10.02
C TYR A 38 8.11 -11.32 11.34
N PRO A 39 7.54 -10.57 12.30
CA PRO A 39 8.13 -10.43 13.62
C PRO A 39 8.38 -11.78 14.31
N ASP A 40 7.45 -12.73 14.21
CA ASP A 40 7.62 -14.09 14.72
C ASP A 40 8.79 -14.85 14.06
N ALA A 41 9.02 -14.62 12.76
CA ALA A 41 10.16 -15.18 12.04
C ALA A 41 11.48 -14.56 12.52
N ILE A 42 11.54 -13.24 12.60
CA ILE A 42 12.74 -12.49 12.98
C ILE A 42 13.13 -12.79 14.42
N ALA A 43 12.16 -12.96 15.33
CA ALA A 43 12.41 -13.31 16.72
C ALA A 43 13.14 -14.65 16.90
N LYS A 44 13.06 -15.54 15.91
CA LYS A 44 13.71 -16.86 15.91
C LYS A 44 15.09 -16.85 15.26
N PHE A 45 15.55 -15.71 14.75
CA PHE A 45 16.89 -15.60 14.18
C PHE A 45 17.97 -15.68 15.26
N THR A 46 18.94 -16.56 15.07
CA THR A 46 20.08 -16.75 15.98
C THR A 46 21.10 -15.61 15.90
N PHE A 47 21.10 -14.83 14.81
CA PHE A 47 22.04 -13.73 14.58
C PHE A 47 21.34 -12.37 14.59
N TRP A 48 21.65 -11.53 15.59
CA TRP A 48 21.25 -10.12 15.70
C TRP A 48 19.78 -9.81 15.30
N PRO A 49 18.78 -10.47 15.92
CA PRO A 49 17.37 -10.32 15.55
C PRO A 49 16.85 -8.88 15.67
N GLN A 50 17.39 -8.11 16.63
CA GLN A 50 17.03 -6.69 16.83
C GLN A 50 17.36 -5.81 15.61
N PHE A 51 18.51 -6.03 14.98
CA PHE A 51 18.92 -5.27 13.79
C PHE A 51 17.96 -5.55 12.62
N PHE A 52 17.65 -6.82 12.37
CA PHE A 52 16.74 -7.21 11.29
C PHE A 52 15.30 -6.74 11.53
N ALA A 53 14.83 -6.71 12.78
CA ALA A 53 13.52 -6.15 13.12
C ALA A 53 13.45 -4.66 12.77
N VAL A 54 14.44 -3.86 13.19
CA VAL A 54 14.49 -2.43 12.88
C VAL A 54 14.58 -2.20 11.38
N ALA A 55 15.45 -2.92 10.67
CA ALA A 55 15.60 -2.79 9.23
C ALA A 55 14.31 -3.13 8.47
N PHE A 56 13.58 -4.17 8.90
CA PHE A 56 12.32 -4.58 8.30
C PHE A 56 11.21 -3.53 8.50
N PHE A 57 11.04 -3.02 9.73
CA PHE A 57 10.05 -1.96 9.98
C PHE A 57 10.42 -0.64 9.33
N LEU A 58 11.72 -0.30 9.25
CA LEU A 58 12.20 0.86 8.51
C LEU A 58 11.87 0.75 7.02
N MET A 59 12.05 -0.44 6.43
CA MET A 59 11.65 -0.71 5.05
C MET A 59 10.14 -0.47 4.84
N LEU A 60 9.28 -1.03 5.71
CA LEU A 60 7.83 -0.81 5.64
C LEU A 60 7.47 0.68 5.78
N PHE A 61 8.15 1.40 6.66
CA PHE A 61 7.95 2.83 6.88
C PHE A 61 8.31 3.66 5.64
N VAL A 62 9.48 3.40 5.03
CA VAL A 62 9.92 4.08 3.80
C VAL A 62 8.98 3.78 2.64
N LEU A 63 8.53 2.53 2.50
CA LEU A 63 7.53 2.14 1.49
C LEU A 63 6.21 2.92 1.68
N GLY A 64 5.72 3.00 2.92
CA GLY A 64 4.51 3.75 3.24
C GLY A 64 4.63 5.24 2.93
N ILE A 65 5.74 5.88 3.31
CA ILE A 65 5.99 7.30 3.01
C ILE A 65 6.03 7.55 1.51
N GLY A 66 6.76 6.72 0.76
CA GLY A 66 6.87 6.88 -0.70
C GLY A 66 5.51 6.89 -1.39
N SER A 67 4.63 5.95 -1.00
CA SER A 67 3.27 5.89 -1.52
C SER A 67 2.42 7.10 -1.12
N ILE A 68 2.46 7.53 0.15
CA ILE A 68 1.67 8.68 0.62
C ILE A 68 2.11 9.97 -0.06
N VAL A 69 3.41 10.18 -0.26
CA VAL A 69 3.93 11.36 -0.96
C VAL A 69 3.42 11.38 -2.41
N GLY A 70 3.44 10.24 -3.11
CA GLY A 70 2.88 10.15 -4.47
C GLY A 70 1.37 10.44 -4.54
N MET A 71 0.59 9.92 -3.58
CA MET A 71 -0.84 10.23 -3.51
C MET A 71 -1.10 11.70 -3.16
N ALA A 72 -0.35 12.27 -2.21
CA ALA A 72 -0.52 13.67 -1.83
C ALA A 72 -0.17 14.62 -2.97
N THR A 73 0.88 14.34 -3.74
CA THR A 73 1.27 15.17 -4.90
C THR A 73 0.24 15.08 -6.02
N THR A 74 -0.31 13.91 -6.32
CA THR A 74 -1.37 13.77 -7.34
C THR A 74 -2.62 14.57 -6.97
N ILE A 75 -3.08 14.49 -5.72
CA ILE A 75 -4.22 15.28 -5.22
C ILE A 75 -3.91 16.78 -5.29
N MET A 76 -2.70 17.18 -4.87
CA MET A 76 -2.26 18.59 -4.98
C MET A 76 -2.30 19.09 -6.43
N THR A 77 -1.78 18.31 -7.38
CA THR A 77 -1.79 18.67 -8.81
C THR A 77 -3.21 18.86 -9.32
N VAL A 78 -4.11 17.91 -9.06
CA VAL A 78 -5.53 18.00 -9.49
C VAL A 78 -6.23 19.25 -8.94
N ILE A 79 -6.01 19.57 -7.66
CA ILE A 79 -6.61 20.77 -7.05
C ILE A 79 -6.05 22.04 -7.69
N ARG A 80 -4.75 22.09 -7.96
CA ARG A 80 -4.10 23.28 -8.54
C ARG A 80 -4.42 23.47 -10.02
N ASP A 81 -4.62 22.39 -10.78
CA ASP A 81 -5.09 22.46 -12.16
C ASP A 81 -6.50 23.07 -12.24
N ARG A 82 -7.36 22.77 -11.26
CA ARG A 82 -8.71 23.36 -11.19
C ARG A 82 -8.71 24.79 -10.62
N PHE A 83 -7.87 25.07 -9.63
CA PHE A 83 -7.81 26.34 -8.91
C PHE A 83 -6.37 26.89 -8.85
N PRO A 84 -5.87 27.50 -9.94
CA PRO A 84 -4.46 27.91 -10.04
C PRO A 84 -4.06 29.03 -9.07
N HIS A 85 -5.04 29.79 -8.58
CA HIS A 85 -4.86 30.92 -7.66
C HIS A 85 -4.52 30.50 -6.22
N LEU A 86 -4.69 29.22 -5.86
CA LEU A 86 -4.41 28.74 -4.51
C LEU A 86 -2.90 28.55 -4.28
N LYS A 87 -2.43 29.02 -3.12
CA LYS A 87 -1.05 28.79 -2.67
C LYS A 87 -0.83 27.30 -2.39
N PRO A 88 0.28 26.69 -2.84
CA PRO A 88 0.53 25.26 -2.69
C PRO A 88 0.57 24.83 -1.22
N LEU A 89 1.11 25.67 -0.35
CA LEU A 89 1.19 25.42 1.08
C LEU A 89 -0.20 25.32 1.74
N LEU A 90 -1.17 26.13 1.30
CA LEU A 90 -2.53 26.09 1.82
C LEU A 90 -3.24 24.78 1.44
N VAL A 91 -3.04 24.34 0.19
CA VAL A 91 -3.59 23.07 -0.32
C VAL A 91 -2.96 21.88 0.43
N ALA A 92 -1.65 21.89 0.63
CA ALA A 92 -0.95 20.84 1.36
C ALA A 92 -1.45 20.72 2.82
N ILE A 93 -1.63 21.84 3.51
CA ILE A 93 -2.18 21.87 4.88
C ILE A 93 -3.62 21.35 4.88
N GLY A 94 -4.45 21.75 3.90
CA GLY A 94 -5.83 21.28 3.78
C GLY A 94 -5.91 19.76 3.61
N ILE A 95 -5.08 19.20 2.72
CA ILE A 95 -4.99 17.74 2.51
C ILE A 95 -4.50 17.05 3.79
N ALA A 96 -3.50 17.59 4.47
CA ALA A 96 -2.98 17.01 5.70
C ALA A 96 -4.02 16.99 6.83
N ILE A 97 -4.77 18.08 7.03
CA ILE A 97 -5.82 18.17 8.05
C ILE A 97 -6.97 17.21 7.72
N ALA A 98 -7.42 17.19 6.46
CA ALA A 98 -8.47 16.27 6.01
C ALA A 98 -8.05 14.80 6.16
N GLY A 99 -6.83 14.47 5.72
CA GLY A 99 -6.24 13.15 5.85
C GLY A 99 -6.09 12.72 7.30
N PHE A 100 -5.67 13.62 8.19
CA PHE A 100 -5.59 13.36 9.63
C PHE A 100 -6.97 13.10 10.24
N GLY A 101 -7.98 13.90 9.88
CA GLY A 101 -9.36 13.74 10.38
C GLY A 101 -9.96 12.38 9.99
N ILE A 102 -9.79 11.96 8.73
CA ILE A 102 -10.22 10.63 8.27
C ILE A 102 -9.38 9.54 8.93
N GLY A 103 -8.07 9.78 9.08
CA GLY A 103 -7.11 8.88 9.71
C GLY A 103 -7.49 8.45 11.13
N ILE A 104 -8.09 9.36 11.91
CA ILE A 104 -8.54 9.07 13.28
C ILE A 104 -9.52 7.90 13.33
N ILE A 105 -10.39 7.76 12.33
CA ILE A 105 -11.39 6.68 12.28
C ILE A 105 -10.70 5.31 12.24
N TYR A 106 -9.58 5.19 11.50
CA TYR A 106 -8.82 3.94 11.39
C TYR A 106 -8.03 3.57 12.64
N THR A 107 -7.77 4.51 13.54
CA THR A 107 -7.05 4.25 14.80
C THR A 107 -7.97 3.66 15.88
N THR A 108 -9.29 3.57 15.63
CA THR A 108 -10.24 2.96 16.58
C THR A 108 -10.07 1.43 16.66
N PRO A 109 -10.54 0.76 17.74
CA PRO A 109 -10.38 -0.69 17.92
C PRO A 109 -10.97 -1.57 16.80
N GLY A 110 -11.95 -1.04 16.05
CA GLY A 110 -12.53 -1.69 14.87
C GLY A 110 -11.99 -1.18 13.54
N GLY A 111 -11.01 -0.28 13.56
CA GLY A 111 -10.51 0.41 12.38
C GLY A 111 -9.90 -0.51 11.32
N GLN A 112 -9.31 -1.65 11.74
CA GLN A 112 -8.79 -2.64 10.80
C GLN A 112 -9.89 -3.25 9.92
N TYR A 113 -11.06 -3.54 10.47
CA TYR A 113 -12.20 -4.06 9.68
C TYR A 113 -12.71 -3.02 8.67
N LEU A 114 -12.76 -1.75 9.10
CA LEU A 114 -13.15 -0.66 8.21
C LEU A 114 -12.13 -0.44 7.08
N LEU A 115 -10.84 -0.57 7.40
CA LEU A 115 -9.75 -0.48 6.43
C LEU A 115 -9.85 -1.61 5.40
N ASP A 116 -10.03 -2.86 5.83
CA ASP A 116 -10.18 -4.00 4.92
C ASP A 116 -11.41 -3.84 4.01
N PHE A 117 -12.52 -3.31 4.56
CA PHE A 117 -13.73 -3.02 3.78
C PHE A 117 -13.47 -1.93 2.72
N LEU A 118 -12.85 -0.82 3.10
CA LEU A 118 -12.57 0.29 2.18
C LEU A 118 -11.49 -0.06 1.15
N ASP A 119 -10.51 -0.89 1.51
CA ASP A 119 -9.48 -1.34 0.57
C ASP A 119 -10.09 -2.20 -0.56
N PHE A 120 -11.00 -3.11 -0.21
CA PHE A 120 -11.65 -3.96 -1.21
C PHE A 120 -12.68 -3.19 -2.05
N TYR A 121 -13.63 -2.51 -1.40
CA TYR A 121 -14.75 -1.87 -2.10
C TYR A 121 -14.44 -0.46 -2.60
N GLY A 122 -13.63 0.31 -1.85
CA GLY A 122 -13.35 1.72 -2.13
C GLY A 122 -12.14 1.94 -3.03
N ALA A 123 -11.10 1.12 -2.89
CA ALA A 123 -9.89 1.25 -3.70
C ALA A 123 -9.84 0.22 -4.84
N SER A 124 -9.79 -1.07 -4.51
CA SER A 124 -9.52 -2.15 -5.48
C SER A 124 -10.61 -2.27 -6.55
N PHE A 125 -11.88 -2.33 -6.15
CA PHE A 125 -13.00 -2.43 -7.09
C PHE A 125 -13.14 -1.19 -7.97
N VAL A 126 -13.05 0.01 -7.37
CA VAL A 126 -13.14 1.29 -8.11
C VAL A 126 -11.99 1.43 -9.10
N ALA A 127 -10.76 1.11 -8.70
CA ALA A 127 -9.59 1.17 -9.57
C ALA A 127 -9.73 0.24 -10.78
N LEU A 128 -10.24 -0.99 -10.57
CA LEU A 128 -10.47 -1.94 -11.67
C LEU A 128 -11.50 -1.39 -12.67
N VAL A 129 -12.63 -0.89 -12.17
CA VAL A 129 -13.69 -0.34 -13.01
C VAL A 129 -13.18 0.88 -13.80
N LEU A 130 -12.46 1.80 -13.14
CA LEU A 130 -11.86 2.96 -13.80
C LEU A 130 -10.83 2.56 -14.86
N ALA A 131 -9.97 1.57 -14.58
CA ALA A 131 -8.98 1.09 -15.54
C ALA A 131 -9.65 0.50 -16.81
N VAL A 132 -10.74 -0.24 -16.66
CA VAL A 132 -11.50 -0.77 -17.81
C VAL A 132 -12.07 0.38 -18.65
N PHE A 133 -12.69 1.38 -18.02
CA PHE A 133 -13.21 2.53 -18.74
C PHE A 133 -12.11 3.37 -19.40
N GLU A 134 -10.96 3.52 -18.74
CA GLU A 134 -9.79 4.22 -19.28
C GLU A 134 -9.28 3.54 -20.55
N ILE A 135 -9.10 2.22 -20.52
CA ILE A 135 -8.65 1.44 -21.69
C ILE A 135 -9.65 1.55 -22.85
N ILE A 136 -10.96 1.45 -22.58
CA ILE A 136 -12.01 1.58 -23.61
C ILE A 136 -11.98 2.98 -24.23
N THR A 137 -11.83 4.01 -23.39
CA THR A 137 -11.81 5.41 -23.83
C THR A 137 -10.61 5.69 -24.73
N PHE A 138 -9.40 5.25 -24.35
CA PHE A 138 -8.22 5.47 -25.18
C PHE A 138 -8.21 4.61 -26.45
N SER A 139 -8.65 3.36 -26.36
CA SER A 139 -8.61 2.43 -27.50
C SER A 139 -9.65 2.76 -28.57
N TRP A 140 -10.88 3.12 -28.16
CA TRP A 140 -12.03 3.21 -29.08
C TRP A 140 -12.55 4.63 -29.28
N ILE A 141 -12.59 5.47 -28.24
CA ILE A 141 -13.12 6.85 -28.34
C ILE A 141 -12.06 7.81 -28.86
N TYR A 142 -10.88 7.83 -28.23
CA TYR A 142 -9.75 8.64 -28.70
C TYR A 142 -9.16 8.06 -30.00
N GLY A 143 -9.11 6.73 -30.07
CA GLY A 143 -8.64 5.96 -31.22
C GLY A 143 -7.13 5.76 -31.22
N VAL A 144 -6.73 4.50 -31.36
CA VAL A 144 -5.30 4.08 -31.33
C VAL A 144 -4.44 4.85 -32.33
N GLY A 145 -4.98 5.18 -33.52
CA GLY A 145 -4.24 5.92 -34.54
C GLY A 145 -3.90 7.37 -34.14
N ARG A 146 -4.73 8.02 -33.32
CA ARG A 146 -4.40 9.36 -32.78
C ARG A 146 -3.40 9.26 -31.65
N LEU A 147 -3.57 8.25 -30.78
CA LEU A 147 -2.62 7.98 -29.70
C LEU A 147 -1.20 7.71 -30.22
N CYS A 148 -1.04 6.88 -31.25
CA CYS A 148 0.25 6.60 -31.87
C CYS A 148 0.90 7.81 -32.57
N ARG A 149 0.15 8.88 -32.82
CA ARG A 149 0.70 10.12 -33.41
C ARG A 149 1.16 11.12 -32.35
N ASP A 150 0.62 11.02 -31.13
CA ASP A 150 0.95 11.91 -30.02
C ASP A 150 2.11 11.38 -29.15
N ILE A 151 2.43 10.08 -29.26
CA ILE A 151 3.62 9.43 -28.68
C ILE A 151 4.85 9.71 -29.54
#